data_AF-A0AAD0EC62-F1
#
_entry.id   AF-A0AAD0EC62-F1
#
_cell.length_a   1.000
_cell.length_b   1.000
_cell.length_c   1.000
_cell.angle_alpha   90.00
_cell.angle_beta   90.00
_cell.angle_gamma   90.00
#
_symmetry.space_group_name_H-M   'P 1'
#
loop_
_entity.id
_entity.type
_entity.pdbx_description
1 polymer ?
#
loop_
_entity_poly.entity_id
_entity_poly.type
_entity_poly.pdbx_seq_one_letter_code
_entity_poly.pdbx_strand_id
1 'polypeptide(L)'
;MALLKQTWAVMVVLSWGSAAIAGTCLPPAPPWMPNTASDVRAYADLLRRDAETYFTDVERYFRCLDQQRREVFEQARVVSGDYARVLEFLDDMRK
;
A
#
# COMPACT_ATOMS: atom_id res chain seq x y z
N MET A 1 -16.88 41.62 0.88
CA MET A 1 -15.48 41.31 0.46
C MET A 1 -14.71 40.47 1.46
N ALA A 2 -14.82 40.69 2.78
CA ALA A 2 -14.14 39.86 3.80
C ALA A 2 -14.61 38.39 3.84
N LEU A 3 -15.92 38.16 3.67
CA LEU A 3 -16.53 36.82 3.63
C LEU A 3 -16.07 36.00 2.40
N LEU A 4 -15.81 36.66 1.27
CA LEU A 4 -15.30 36.01 0.04
C LEU A 4 -13.83 35.59 0.19
N LYS A 5 -13.05 36.35 0.97
CA LYS A 5 -11.64 36.01 1.27
C LYS A 5 -11.53 34.88 2.30
N GLN A 6 -12.40 34.85 3.30
CA GLN A 6 -12.45 33.76 4.30
C GLN A 6 -12.87 32.43 3.69
N THR A 7 -13.85 32.43 2.79
CA THR A 7 -14.27 31.21 2.08
C THR A 7 -13.16 30.65 1.20
N TRP A 8 -12.37 31.51 0.55
CA TRP A 8 -11.17 31.09 -0.19
C TRP A 8 -10.08 30.48 0.69
N ALA A 9 -9.80 31.07 1.85
CA ALA A 9 -8.83 30.53 2.79
C ALA A 9 -9.24 29.13 3.30
N VAL A 10 -10.52 28.93 3.60
CA VAL A 10 -11.05 27.62 4.04
C VAL A 10 -10.96 26.58 2.91
N MET A 11 -11.25 26.95 1.65
CA MET A 11 -11.14 26.06 0.49
C MET A 11 -9.69 25.63 0.21
N VAL A 12 -8.72 26.53 0.37
CA VAL A 12 -7.29 26.21 0.20
C VAL A 12 -6.80 25.25 1.30
N VAL A 13 -7.22 25.47 2.56
CA VAL A 13 -6.85 24.59 3.68
C VAL A 13 -7.46 23.19 3.55
N LEU A 14 -8.69 23.07 3.04
CA LEU A 14 -9.34 21.77 2.78
C LEU A 14 -8.68 21.00 1.61
N SER A 15 -8.05 21.69 0.66
CA SER A 15 -7.39 21.05 -0.49
C SER A 15 -6.05 20.37 -0.14
N TRP A 16 -5.41 20.76 0.97
CA TRP A 16 -4.12 20.18 1.39
C TRP A 16 -4.25 18.83 2.09
N GLY A 17 -5.46 18.42 2.46
CA GLY A 17 -5.76 17.15 3.13
C GLY A 17 -5.76 15.91 2.24
N SER A 18 -5.38 16.04 0.96
CA SER A 18 -5.15 14.89 0.07
C SER A 18 -3.68 14.50 0.06
N ALA A 19 -3.06 14.32 1.23
CA ALA A 19 -1.92 13.42 1.31
C ALA A 19 -2.48 12.05 0.92
N ALA A 20 -2.21 11.64 -0.32
CA ALA A 20 -2.63 10.37 -0.85
C ALA A 20 -2.34 9.30 0.20
N ILE A 21 -3.39 8.70 0.75
CA ILE A 21 -3.27 7.33 1.25
C ILE A 21 -3.15 6.51 -0.02
N ALA A 22 -1.96 6.57 -0.63
CA ALA A 22 -1.55 5.61 -1.62
C ALA A 22 -1.52 4.30 -0.84
N GLY A 23 -2.60 3.53 -0.91
CA GLY A 23 -2.53 2.12 -0.52
C GLY A 23 -1.47 1.52 -1.41
N THR A 24 -0.22 1.43 -0.93
CA THR A 24 0.92 1.15 -1.81
C THR A 24 0.71 -0.19 -2.49
N CYS A 25 0.23 -1.18 -1.75
CA CYS A 25 -0.23 -2.45 -2.26
C CYS A 25 -1.56 -2.82 -1.59
N LEU A 26 -2.67 -2.83 -2.34
CA LEU A 26 -3.98 -3.22 -1.79
C LEU A 26 -4.27 -4.69 -2.12
N PRO A 27 -4.63 -5.54 -1.14
CA PRO A 27 -4.97 -6.93 -1.41
C PRO A 27 -6.29 -7.02 -2.19
N PRO A 28 -6.40 -7.93 -3.17
CA PRO A 28 -7.66 -8.14 -3.88
C PRO A 28 -8.69 -8.78 -2.95
N ALA A 29 -9.96 -8.39 -3.14
CA ALA A 29 -11.07 -9.02 -2.43
C ALA A 29 -11.34 -10.42 -3.01
N PRO A 30 -11.55 -11.45 -2.16
CA PRO A 30 -11.94 -12.77 -2.65
C PRO A 30 -13.28 -12.69 -3.40
N PRO A 31 -13.40 -13.33 -4.58
CA PRO A 31 -14.68 -13.41 -5.28
C PRO A 31 -15.67 -14.28 -4.48
N TRP A 32 -16.95 -14.09 -4.76
CA TRP A 32 -18.00 -14.95 -4.21
C TRP A 32 -17.92 -16.36 -4.79
N MET A 33 -18.17 -17.38 -3.97
CA MET A 33 -18.15 -18.77 -4.40
C MET A 33 -19.53 -19.43 -4.23
N PRO A 34 -20.08 -20.09 -5.27
CA PRO A 34 -21.33 -20.82 -5.17
C PRO A 34 -21.19 -22.08 -4.30
N ASN A 35 -22.29 -22.46 -3.64
CA ASN A 35 -22.34 -23.65 -2.77
C ASN A 35 -23.06 -24.85 -3.41
N THR A 36 -23.62 -24.69 -4.62
CA THR A 36 -24.40 -25.74 -5.29
C THR A 36 -23.86 -26.03 -6.69
N ALA A 37 -23.98 -27.29 -7.12
CA ALA A 37 -23.55 -27.70 -8.46
C ALA A 37 -24.43 -27.14 -9.59
N SER A 38 -25.66 -26.70 -9.30
CA SER A 38 -26.50 -25.97 -10.26
C SER A 38 -25.93 -24.58 -10.53
N ASP A 39 -25.56 -23.85 -9.48
CA ASP A 39 -25.01 -22.49 -9.62
C ASP A 39 -23.64 -22.51 -10.30
N VAL A 40 -22.79 -23.49 -9.96
CA VAL A 40 -21.50 -23.69 -10.65
C VAL A 40 -21.69 -23.87 -12.15
N ARG A 41 -22.68 -24.67 -12.58
CA ARG A 41 -22.96 -24.89 -14.00
C ARG A 41 -23.57 -23.66 -14.67
N ALA A 42 -24.51 -22.99 -13.98
CA ALA A 42 -25.17 -21.80 -14.50
C ALA A 42 -24.19 -20.64 -14.72
N TYR A 43 -23.18 -20.50 -13.86
CA TYR A 43 -22.24 -19.38 -13.87
C TYR A 43 -20.81 -19.78 -14.24
N ALA A 44 -20.60 -20.94 -14.87
CA ALA A 44 -19.26 -21.49 -15.14
C ALA A 44 -18.32 -20.50 -15.84
N ASP A 45 -18.81 -19.77 -16.84
CA ASP A 45 -17.99 -18.80 -17.59
C ASP A 45 -17.70 -17.54 -16.78
N LEU A 46 -18.60 -17.12 -15.90
CA LEU A 46 -18.36 -16.02 -14.97
C LEU A 46 -17.29 -16.42 -13.95
N LEU A 47 -17.43 -17.60 -13.35
CA LEU A 47 -16.48 -18.11 -12.35
C LEU A 47 -15.07 -18.28 -12.93
N ARG A 48 -14.93 -18.69 -14.20
CA ARG A 48 -13.63 -18.76 -14.89
C ARG A 48 -12.99 -17.38 -15.00
N ARG A 49 -13.75 -16.37 -15.46
CA ARG A 49 -13.25 -15.00 -15.59
C ARG A 49 -12.92 -14.37 -14.23
N ASP A 50 -13.73 -14.63 -13.22
CA ASP A 50 -13.49 -14.14 -11.86
C ASP A 50 -12.21 -14.74 -11.28
N ALA A 51 -11.97 -16.03 -11.52
CA ALA A 51 -10.72 -16.68 -11.12
C ALA A 51 -9.51 -16.06 -11.83
N GLU A 52 -9.55 -15.90 -13.14
CA GLU A 52 -8.48 -15.26 -13.93
C GLU A 52 -8.18 -13.83 -13.43
N THR A 53 -9.23 -13.05 -13.20
CA THR A 53 -9.12 -11.67 -12.71
C THR A 53 -8.52 -11.63 -11.31
N TYR A 54 -9.06 -12.43 -10.37
CA TYR A 54 -8.60 -12.47 -8.99
C TYR A 54 -7.13 -12.86 -8.90
N PHE A 55 -6.69 -13.91 -9.59
CA PHE A 55 -5.29 -14.34 -9.51
C PHE A 55 -4.34 -13.37 -10.22
N THR A 56 -4.77 -12.72 -11.30
CA THR A 56 -3.99 -11.61 -11.91
C THR A 56 -3.77 -10.47 -10.91
N ASP A 57 -4.80 -10.12 -10.15
CA ASP A 57 -4.70 -9.06 -9.14
C ASP A 57 -3.86 -9.50 -7.92
N VAL A 58 -3.93 -10.77 -7.52
CA VAL A 58 -3.03 -11.35 -6.49
C VAL A 58 -1.57 -11.24 -6.92
N GLU A 59 -1.25 -11.58 -8.17
CA GLU A 59 0.11 -11.45 -8.68
C GLU A 59 0.59 -10.00 -8.67
N ARG A 60 -0.27 -9.05 -9.09
CA ARG A 60 0.05 -7.61 -9.04
C ARG A 60 0.31 -7.16 -7.60
N TYR A 61 -0.51 -7.62 -6.66
CA TYR A 61 -0.35 -7.33 -5.23
C TYR A 61 0.99 -7.84 -4.69
N PHE A 62 1.37 -9.09 -5.00
CA PHE A 62 2.66 -9.63 -4.54
C PHE A 62 3.86 -8.91 -5.16
N ARG A 63 3.82 -8.59 -6.45
CA ARG A 63 4.89 -7.79 -7.08
C ARG A 63 5.08 -6.45 -6.40
N CYS A 64 3.99 -5.80 -6.03
CA CYS A 64 4.04 -4.55 -5.28
C CYS A 64 4.67 -4.74 -3.90
N LEU A 65 4.25 -5.76 -3.13
CA LEU A 65 4.82 -6.03 -1.80
C LEU A 65 6.31 -6.32 -1.86
N ASP A 66 6.75 -7.07 -2.88
CA ASP A 66 8.17 -7.36 -3.08
C ASP A 66 8.99 -6.10 -3.38
N GLN A 67 8.42 -5.14 -4.12
CA GLN A 67 9.06 -3.85 -4.33
C GLN A 67 9.20 -3.08 -3.01
N GLN A 68 8.12 -2.94 -2.25
CA GLN A 68 8.14 -2.26 -0.95
C GLN A 68 9.12 -2.90 0.02
N ARG A 69 9.17 -4.24 0.04
CA ARG A 69 10.13 -5.00 0.86
C ARG A 69 11.57 -4.67 0.50
N ARG A 70 11.91 -4.58 -0.79
CA ARG A 70 13.26 -4.23 -1.25
C ARG A 70 13.64 -2.80 -0.85
N GLU A 71 12.72 -1.85 -1.03
CA GLU A 71 12.94 -0.45 -0.67
C GLU A 71 13.22 -0.28 0.83
N VAL A 72 12.39 -0.89 1.68
CA VAL A 72 12.56 -0.84 3.14
C VAL A 72 13.84 -1.57 3.57
N PHE A 73 14.20 -2.67 2.90
CA PHE A 73 15.42 -3.40 3.22
C PHE A 73 16.68 -2.56 2.97
N GLU A 74 16.76 -1.86 1.84
CA GLU A 74 17.87 -0.96 1.55
C GLU A 74 17.92 0.21 2.53
N GLN A 75 16.76 0.78 2.88
CA GLN A 75 16.70 1.82 3.92
C GLN A 75 17.24 1.33 5.26
N ALA A 76 16.81 0.14 5.71
CA ALA A 76 17.26 -0.46 6.95
C ALA A 76 18.77 -0.72 6.93
N ARG A 77 19.34 -1.13 5.79
CA ARG A 77 20.78 -1.34 5.61
C ARG A 77 21.58 -0.03 5.75
N VAL A 78 21.09 1.08 5.19
CA VAL A 78 21.76 2.39 5.32
C VAL A 78 21.70 2.86 6.78
N VAL A 79 20.50 2.86 7.34
CA VAL A 79 20.26 3.34 8.71
C VAL A 79 21.03 2.53 9.74
N SER A 80 21.12 1.20 9.57
CA SER A 80 21.91 0.36 10.49
C SER A 80 23.41 0.70 10.47
N GLY A 81 23.97 1.02 9.29
CA GLY A 81 25.35 1.47 9.16
C GLY A 81 25.61 2.80 9.88
N ASP A 82 24.66 3.72 9.82
CA ASP A 82 24.77 5.00 10.54
C ASP A 82 24.69 4.81 12.05
N TYR A 83 23.76 3.98 12.54
CA TYR A 83 23.69 3.63 13.95
C TYR A 83 24.97 2.94 14.45
N ALA A 84 25.55 2.03 13.66
CA ALA A 84 26.79 1.35 14.03
C ALA A 84 27.93 2.36 14.29
N ARG A 85 28.08 3.37 13.42
CA ARG A 85 29.08 4.43 13.57
C ARG A 85 28.84 5.29 14.82
N VAL A 86 27.58 5.63 15.09
CA VAL A 86 27.22 6.39 16.30
C VAL A 86 27.56 5.59 17.55
N LEU A 87 27.23 4.29 17.58
CA LEU A 87 27.49 3.43 18.73
C LEU A 87 29.00 3.27 18.97
N GLU A 88 29.79 3.09 17.92
CA GLU A 88 31.26 3.05 18.01
C GLU A 88 31.83 4.34 18.63
N PHE A 89 31.37 5.50 18.15
CA PHE A 89 31.78 6.79 18.71
C PHE A 89 31.40 6.95 20.19
N LEU A 90 30.20 6.52 20.58
CA LEU A 90 29.76 6.57 21.98
C LEU A 90 30.58 5.66 22.90
N ASP A 91 31.00 4.49 22.39
CA ASP A 91 31.85 3.56 23.15
C ASP A 91 33.28 4.10 23.31
N ASP A 92 33.81 4.83 22.32
CA ASP A 92 35.11 5.49 22.44
C ASP A 92 35.11 6.67 23.40
N MET A 93 34.04 7.47 23.46
CA MET A 93 33.92 8.55 24.47
C MET A 93 33.83 8.05 25.92
N ARG A 94 33.47 6.78 26.13
CA ARG A 94 33.37 6.19 27.46
C ARG A 94 34.73 5.73 28.01
N LYS A 95 35.71 5.53 27.14
CA LYS A 95 37.08 5.13 27.52
C LYS A 95 37.91 6.33 27.96
#